data_AF-A0A3M1YUV2-F1
#
_entry.id   AF-A0A3M1YUV2-F1
#
_cell.length_a   1.000
_cell.length_b   1.000
_cell.length_c   1.000
_cell.angle_alpha   90.00
_cell.angle_beta   90.00
_cell.angle_gamma   90.00
#
_symmetry.space_group_name_H-M   'P 1'
#
loop_
_entity.id
_entity.type
_entity.pdbx_description
1 polymer ?
#
loop_
_entity_poly.entity_id
_entity_poly.type
_entity_poly.pdbx_seq_one_letter_code
_entity_poly.pdbx_strand_id
1 'polypeptide(L)'
;MQRMRNAEQMTMEWNTRPRWKGIIRPYTAEDVMRLRGSVYIEHSLARMGAEQLWDLLNREDYVNALGAVTGTQAVQMVAAGLKAIYVSGWQVAADNNSSFHTYPDQSLYPADSAPNLVRRINNALLRADQIQTMEGRKGPFWLVPIIADGEAGFGGILNTFELTKAFIEAGAAGIHYEDQLASAKKCGHLGGKVLVPTSEFIRKLIAARL
;
A
#
# COMPACT_ATOMS: atom_id res chain seq x y z
N MET A 1 1.50 -23.40 -13.70
CA MET A 1 2.44 -23.00 -12.64
C MET A 1 3.29 -21.85 -13.16
N GLN A 2 3.15 -20.65 -12.59
CA GLN A 2 4.00 -19.50 -12.95
C GLN A 2 5.43 -19.84 -12.46
N ARG A 3 6.38 -20.01 -13.39
CA ARG A 3 7.76 -20.40 -13.05
C ARG A 3 8.35 -19.42 -12.03
N MET A 4 8.93 -19.95 -10.95
CA MET A 4 9.63 -19.12 -9.97
C MET A 4 10.74 -18.34 -10.69
N ARG A 5 10.64 -17.00 -10.67
CA ARG A 5 11.67 -16.15 -11.26
C ARG A 5 12.99 -16.33 -10.52
N ASN A 6 14.07 -16.59 -11.28
CA ASN A 6 15.43 -16.59 -10.75
C ASN A 6 16.01 -15.15 -10.77
N ALA A 7 17.18 -14.95 -10.17
CA ALA A 7 17.81 -13.63 -10.07
C ALA A 7 18.08 -13.00 -11.45
N GLU A 8 18.52 -13.80 -12.43
CA GLU A 8 18.77 -13.34 -13.80
C GLU A 8 17.52 -12.76 -14.47
N GLN A 9 16.37 -13.46 -14.37
CA GLN A 9 15.09 -12.99 -14.91
C GLN A 9 14.65 -11.70 -14.23
N MET A 10 14.84 -11.58 -12.93
CA MET A 10 14.49 -10.36 -12.18
C MET A 10 15.38 -9.18 -12.59
N THR A 11 16.69 -9.38 -12.73
CA THR A 11 17.63 -8.38 -13.23
C THR A 11 17.24 -7.92 -14.64
N MET A 12 16.91 -8.87 -15.53
CA MET A 12 16.46 -8.54 -16.87
C MET A 12 15.16 -7.73 -16.86
N GLU A 13 14.17 -8.09 -16.03
CA GLU A 13 12.95 -7.31 -15.88
C GLU A 13 13.22 -5.89 -15.37
N TRP A 14 14.08 -5.72 -14.37
CA TRP A 14 14.44 -4.41 -13.82
C TRP A 14 15.08 -3.50 -14.87
N ASN A 15 15.90 -4.08 -15.76
CA ASN A 15 16.59 -3.32 -16.80
C ASN A 15 15.71 -3.01 -18.02
N THR A 16 14.71 -3.84 -18.31
CA THR A 16 13.94 -3.76 -19.56
C THR A 16 12.54 -3.18 -19.41
N ARG A 17 11.87 -3.36 -18.28
CA ARG A 17 10.47 -2.93 -18.14
C ARG A 17 10.39 -1.41 -17.90
N PRO A 18 9.54 -0.67 -18.64
CA PRO A 18 9.32 0.77 -18.42
C PRO A 18 8.92 1.12 -16.99
N ARG A 19 8.22 0.20 -16.30
CA ARG A 19 7.81 0.30 -14.89
C ARG A 19 8.97 0.65 -13.94
N TRP A 20 10.20 0.27 -14.29
CA TRP A 20 11.39 0.44 -13.46
C TRP A 20 12.36 1.49 -14.00
N LYS A 21 12.02 2.20 -15.08
CA LYS A 21 12.84 3.28 -15.63
C LYS A 21 13.09 4.36 -14.57
N GLY A 22 14.36 4.63 -14.26
CA GLY A 22 14.77 5.61 -13.25
C GLY A 22 14.66 5.13 -11.79
N ILE A 23 14.31 3.87 -11.54
CA ILE A 23 14.23 3.31 -10.17
C ILE A 23 15.58 2.72 -9.76
N ILE A 24 16.19 3.32 -8.75
CA ILE A 24 17.48 2.88 -8.20
C ILE A 24 17.26 1.87 -7.06
N ARG A 25 18.05 0.80 -7.05
CA ARG A 25 18.11 -0.19 -5.96
C ARG A 25 19.57 -0.36 -5.53
N PRO A 26 19.92 -0.09 -4.26
CA PRO A 26 21.26 -0.31 -3.74
C PRO A 26 21.47 -1.74 -3.23
N TYR A 27 20.77 -2.70 -3.82
CA TYR A 27 20.84 -4.15 -3.56
C TYR A 27 20.56 -4.90 -4.86
N THR A 28 20.94 -6.17 -4.94
CA THR A 28 20.84 -6.96 -6.18
C THR A 28 19.60 -7.86 -6.21
N ALA A 29 19.32 -8.48 -7.35
CA ALA A 29 18.27 -9.49 -7.46
C ALA A 29 18.60 -10.74 -6.62
N GLU A 30 19.89 -11.07 -6.47
CA GLU A 30 20.37 -12.16 -5.61
C GLU A 30 20.06 -11.89 -4.14
N ASP A 31 20.18 -10.64 -3.68
CA ASP A 31 19.76 -10.25 -2.32
C ASP A 31 18.26 -10.49 -2.11
N VAL A 32 17.43 -10.12 -3.08
CA VAL A 32 15.98 -10.37 -3.03
C VAL A 32 15.69 -11.88 -2.98
N MET A 33 16.35 -12.67 -3.82
CA MET A 33 16.17 -14.13 -3.83
C MET A 33 16.58 -14.78 -2.50
N ARG A 34 17.66 -14.28 -1.88
CA ARG A 34 18.14 -14.76 -0.58
C ARG A 34 17.14 -14.52 0.55
N LEU A 35 16.36 -13.44 0.49
CA LEU A 35 15.36 -13.08 1.50
C LEU A 35 13.97 -13.67 1.26
N ARG A 36 13.68 -14.13 0.04
CA ARG A 36 12.35 -14.60 -0.38
C ARG A 36 11.87 -15.88 0.33
N GLY A 37 12.80 -16.72 0.80
CA GLY A 37 12.48 -18.07 1.25
C GLY A 37 12.21 -19.05 0.10
N SER A 38 11.85 -20.30 0.44
CA SER A 38 11.70 -21.40 -0.51
C SER A 38 10.34 -21.49 -1.18
N VAL A 39 9.31 -20.86 -0.60
CA VAL A 39 7.92 -20.96 -1.06
C VAL A 39 7.49 -19.63 -1.66
N TYR A 40 6.90 -19.68 -2.85
CA TYR A 40 6.30 -18.50 -3.45
C TYR A 40 4.85 -18.34 -3.02
N ILE A 41 4.54 -17.22 -2.37
CA ILE A 41 3.20 -16.79 -2.03
C ILE A 41 2.77 -15.73 -3.03
N GLU A 42 1.63 -15.93 -3.69
CA GLU A 42 1.07 -14.99 -4.66
C GLU A 42 0.16 -13.98 -3.96
N HIS A 43 0.42 -12.69 -4.20
CA HIS A 43 -0.39 -11.58 -3.67
C HIS A 43 -1.22 -10.94 -4.80
N SER A 44 -2.22 -11.68 -5.29
CA SER A 44 -2.98 -11.32 -6.50
C SER A 44 -3.57 -9.91 -6.49
N LEU A 45 -4.18 -9.49 -5.37
CA LEU A 45 -4.80 -8.16 -5.25
C LEU A 45 -3.75 -7.04 -5.28
N ALA A 46 -2.64 -7.20 -4.56
CA ALA A 46 -1.55 -6.22 -4.57
C ALA A 46 -0.93 -6.10 -5.96
N ARG A 47 -0.67 -7.22 -6.64
CA ARG A 47 -0.12 -7.21 -8.01
C ARG A 47 -1.06 -6.52 -8.99
N MET A 48 -2.32 -6.97 -9.05
CA MET A 48 -3.32 -6.41 -9.96
C MET A 48 -3.57 -4.93 -9.68
N GLY A 49 -3.75 -4.56 -8.41
CA GLY A 49 -3.95 -3.17 -8.00
C GLY A 49 -2.76 -2.28 -8.33
N ALA A 50 -1.52 -2.74 -8.10
CA ALA A 50 -0.32 -1.97 -8.42
C ALA A 50 -0.12 -1.77 -9.93
N GLU A 51 -0.46 -2.78 -10.75
CA GLU A 51 -0.47 -2.69 -12.21
C GLU A 51 -1.53 -1.68 -12.68
N GLN A 52 -2.77 -1.80 -12.17
CA GLN A 52 -3.85 -0.87 -12.48
C GLN A 52 -3.54 0.57 -12.06
N LEU A 53 -2.99 0.77 -10.86
CA LEU A 53 -2.61 2.10 -10.37
C LEU A 53 -1.53 2.73 -11.26
N TRP A 54 -0.52 1.94 -11.65
CA TRP A 54 0.52 2.41 -12.56
C TRP A 54 -0.07 2.83 -13.91
N ASP A 55 -0.95 2.03 -14.49
CA ASP A 55 -1.58 2.35 -15.77
C ASP A 55 -2.46 3.60 -15.68
N LEU A 56 -3.26 3.74 -14.62
CA LEU A 56 -4.07 4.93 -14.38
C LEU A 56 -3.21 6.21 -14.28
N LEU A 57 -2.11 6.17 -13.52
CA LEU A 57 -1.21 7.31 -13.34
C LEU A 57 -0.45 7.70 -14.62
N ASN A 58 -0.31 6.80 -15.60
CA ASN A 58 0.36 7.09 -16.87
C ASN A 58 -0.62 7.45 -18.00
N ARG A 59 -1.90 7.13 -17.87
CA ARG A 59 -2.89 7.30 -18.93
C ARG A 59 -3.88 8.44 -18.67
N GLU A 60 -4.23 8.67 -17.42
CA GLU A 60 -5.20 9.70 -17.03
C GLU A 60 -4.46 10.98 -16.63
N ASP A 61 -5.06 12.15 -16.84
CA ASP A 61 -4.47 13.43 -16.43
C ASP A 61 -4.20 13.50 -14.92
N TYR A 62 -5.10 12.89 -14.14
CA TYR A 62 -4.97 12.69 -12.71
C TYR A 62 -5.85 11.53 -12.23
N VAL A 63 -5.57 11.03 -11.02
CA VAL A 63 -6.40 10.05 -10.31
C VAL A 63 -6.77 10.63 -8.96
N ASN A 64 -8.03 10.99 -8.77
CA ASN A 64 -8.55 11.43 -7.47
C ASN A 64 -9.06 10.24 -6.65
N ALA A 65 -8.95 10.36 -5.33
CA ALA A 65 -9.44 9.38 -4.37
C ALA A 65 -10.02 10.09 -3.14
N LEU A 66 -10.83 9.38 -2.38
CA LEU A 66 -11.34 9.81 -1.07
C LEU A 66 -10.88 8.83 0.01
N GLY A 67 -10.70 9.36 1.23
CA GLY A 67 -10.32 8.58 2.41
C GLY A 67 -11.48 7.70 2.90
N ALA A 68 -11.31 6.38 2.82
CA ALA A 68 -12.27 5.40 3.34
C ALA A 68 -11.82 4.86 4.69
N VAL A 69 -12.68 4.94 5.69
CA VAL A 69 -12.49 4.38 7.05
C VAL A 69 -13.28 3.07 7.24
N THR A 70 -14.11 2.68 6.28
CA THR A 70 -14.84 1.41 6.26
C THR A 70 -14.94 0.81 4.86
N GLY A 71 -15.17 -0.50 4.79
CA GLY A 71 -15.42 -1.20 3.51
C GLY A 71 -16.67 -0.69 2.76
N THR A 72 -17.74 -0.35 3.48
CA THR A 72 -18.96 0.18 2.84
C THR A 72 -18.75 1.54 2.19
N GLN A 73 -17.97 2.44 2.83
CA GLN A 73 -17.59 3.71 2.20
C GLN A 73 -16.84 3.47 0.90
N ALA A 74 -15.87 2.55 0.90
CA ALA A 74 -15.12 2.21 -0.31
C ALA A 74 -16.02 1.64 -1.42
N VAL A 75 -16.97 0.76 -1.09
CA VAL A 75 -17.97 0.26 -2.05
C VAL A 75 -18.78 1.41 -2.65
N GLN A 76 -19.26 2.35 -1.83
CA GLN A 76 -20.02 3.51 -2.33
C GLN A 76 -19.16 4.45 -3.19
N MET A 77 -17.90 4.66 -2.81
CA MET A 77 -16.94 5.44 -3.59
C MET A 77 -16.72 4.87 -4.99
N VAL A 78 -16.56 3.55 -5.11
CA VAL A 78 -16.43 2.86 -6.40
C VAL A 78 -17.75 2.90 -7.19
N ALA A 79 -18.89 2.67 -6.52
CA ALA A 79 -20.20 2.78 -7.15
C ALA A 79 -20.47 4.20 -7.70
N ALA A 80 -19.94 5.24 -7.04
CA ALA A 80 -19.99 6.63 -7.48
C ALA A 80 -18.98 6.96 -8.60
N GLY A 81 -18.14 6.01 -9.01
CA GLY A 81 -17.23 6.13 -10.15
C GLY A 81 -15.78 6.46 -9.82
N LEU A 82 -15.36 6.45 -8.54
CA LEU A 82 -13.95 6.63 -8.21
C LEU A 82 -13.12 5.43 -8.68
N LYS A 83 -11.95 5.73 -9.26
CA LYS A 83 -11.02 4.74 -9.82
C LYS A 83 -9.95 4.27 -8.83
N ALA A 84 -9.94 4.81 -7.61
CA ALA A 84 -8.98 4.47 -6.55
C ALA A 84 -9.56 4.80 -5.17
N ILE A 85 -9.05 4.12 -4.13
CA ILE A 85 -9.40 4.37 -2.73
C ILE A 85 -8.15 4.80 -1.96
N TYR A 86 -8.32 5.76 -1.06
CA TYR A 86 -7.26 6.17 -0.13
C TYR A 86 -7.55 5.65 1.28
N VAL A 87 -6.54 5.08 1.93
CA VAL A 87 -6.57 4.69 3.34
C VAL A 87 -5.70 5.65 4.13
N SER A 88 -6.36 6.56 4.85
CA SER A 88 -5.73 7.61 5.64
C SER A 88 -5.29 7.11 7.01
N GLY A 89 -4.02 7.31 7.38
CA GLY A 89 -3.51 6.99 8.72
C GLY A 89 -4.20 7.81 9.81
N TRP A 90 -4.54 9.07 9.50
CA TRP A 90 -5.34 9.92 10.38
C TRP A 90 -6.74 9.33 10.67
N GLN A 91 -7.44 8.83 9.66
CA GLN A 91 -8.77 8.24 9.86
C GLN A 91 -8.70 6.91 10.62
N VAL A 92 -7.64 6.13 10.39
CA VAL A 92 -7.34 4.91 11.17
C VAL A 92 -7.11 5.26 12.63
N ALA A 93 -6.28 6.27 12.92
CA ALA A 93 -6.03 6.75 14.27
C ALA A 93 -7.32 7.20 14.97
N ALA A 94 -8.16 7.97 14.25
CA ALA A 94 -9.37 8.53 14.82
C ALA A 94 -10.44 7.47 15.14
N ASP A 95 -10.67 6.49 14.26
CA ASP A 95 -11.90 5.68 14.33
C ASP A 95 -11.80 4.25 13.74
N ASN A 96 -10.61 3.77 13.36
CA ASN A 96 -10.48 2.40 12.81
C ASN A 96 -9.15 1.71 13.08
N ASN A 97 -8.67 1.79 14.31
CA ASN A 97 -7.45 1.11 14.71
C ASN A 97 -7.70 -0.11 15.62
N SER A 98 -6.72 -1.01 15.65
CA SER A 98 -6.78 -2.27 16.40
C SER A 98 -6.76 -2.08 17.93
N SER A 99 -6.57 -0.86 18.45
CA SER A 99 -6.61 -0.59 19.90
C SER A 99 -7.97 -0.13 20.40
N PHE A 100 -8.94 0.10 19.50
CA PHE A 100 -10.31 0.50 19.86
C PHE A 100 -10.39 1.81 20.66
N HIS A 101 -9.41 2.69 20.48
CA HIS A 101 -9.38 4.03 21.03
C HIS A 101 -9.37 5.08 19.93
N THR A 102 -9.89 6.26 20.21
CA THR A 102 -9.76 7.44 19.35
C THR A 102 -8.43 8.13 19.64
N TYR A 103 -7.59 8.24 18.62
CA TYR A 103 -6.30 8.91 18.72
C TYR A 103 -6.20 10.14 17.81
N PRO A 104 -5.37 11.13 18.20
CA PRO A 104 -4.83 12.07 17.24
C PRO A 104 -3.83 11.37 16.31
N ASP A 105 -3.54 12.03 15.20
CA ASP A 105 -2.60 11.56 14.19
C ASP A 105 -1.13 11.79 14.60
N GLN A 106 -0.66 10.89 15.46
CA GLN A 106 0.70 10.87 16.04
C GLN A 106 1.29 9.44 16.11
N SER A 107 0.89 8.56 15.17
CA SER A 107 1.33 7.16 15.09
C SER A 107 1.18 6.34 16.39
N LEU A 108 0.16 6.65 17.22
CA LEU A 108 -0.08 5.99 18.52
C LEU A 108 -0.70 4.60 18.40
N TYR A 109 -1.36 4.31 17.28
CA TYR A 109 -2.10 3.08 17.10
C TYR A 109 -1.19 1.89 16.73
N PRO A 110 -1.64 0.63 16.94
CA PRO A 110 -0.87 -0.55 16.54
C PRO A 110 -0.57 -0.57 15.03
N ALA A 111 0.67 -0.84 14.64
CA ALA A 111 1.15 -0.75 13.25
C ALA A 111 0.37 -1.61 12.23
N ASP A 112 -0.35 -2.64 12.69
CA ASP A 112 -1.18 -3.52 11.84
C ASP A 112 -2.54 -2.90 11.46
N SER A 113 -2.93 -1.78 12.07
CA SER A 113 -4.26 -1.18 11.94
C SER A 113 -4.60 -0.78 10.50
N ALA A 114 -3.70 -0.05 9.83
CA ALA A 114 -3.90 0.37 8.44
C ALA A 114 -3.90 -0.85 7.47
N PRO A 115 -2.97 -1.82 7.57
CA PRO A 115 -3.08 -3.09 6.84
C PRO A 115 -4.41 -3.83 7.07
N ASN A 116 -4.91 -3.87 8.30
CA ASN A 116 -6.20 -4.50 8.61
C ASN A 116 -7.36 -3.76 7.90
N LEU A 117 -7.34 -2.43 7.84
CA LEU A 117 -8.33 -1.65 7.09
C LEU A 117 -8.23 -1.89 5.57
N VAL A 118 -7.02 -1.95 5.00
CA VAL A 118 -6.82 -2.33 3.58
C VAL A 118 -7.46 -3.69 3.29
N ARG A 119 -7.19 -4.70 4.14
CA ARG A 119 -7.79 -6.04 4.01
C ARG A 119 -9.32 -5.98 4.10
N ARG A 120 -9.86 -5.19 5.04
CA ARG A 120 -11.32 -4.99 5.20
C ARG A 120 -11.95 -4.37 3.96
N ILE A 121 -11.31 -3.37 3.36
CA ILE A 121 -11.80 -2.72 2.14
C ILE A 121 -11.77 -3.70 0.97
N ASN A 122 -10.66 -4.41 0.75
CA ASN A 122 -10.54 -5.43 -0.28
C ASN A 122 -11.64 -6.51 -0.15
N ASN A 123 -11.92 -6.98 1.06
CA ASN A 123 -12.99 -7.94 1.32
C ASN A 123 -14.39 -7.39 0.97
N ALA A 124 -14.64 -6.10 1.21
CA ALA A 124 -15.91 -5.46 0.86
C ALA A 124 -16.06 -5.32 -0.67
N LEU A 125 -15.00 -4.92 -1.37
CA LEU A 125 -14.99 -4.81 -2.83
C LEU A 125 -15.14 -6.18 -3.49
N LEU A 126 -14.45 -7.21 -2.97
CA LEU A 126 -14.63 -8.60 -3.41
C LEU A 126 -16.07 -9.08 -3.24
N ARG A 127 -16.72 -8.73 -2.12
CA ARG A 127 -18.12 -9.10 -1.90
C ARG A 127 -19.04 -8.43 -2.93
N ALA A 128 -18.81 -7.15 -3.23
CA ALA A 128 -19.58 -6.43 -4.25
C ALA A 128 -19.38 -7.06 -5.64
N ASP A 129 -18.15 -7.44 -5.98
CA ASP A 129 -17.81 -8.14 -7.22
C ASP A 129 -18.50 -9.50 -7.36
N GLN A 130 -18.50 -10.29 -6.28
CA GLN A 130 -19.18 -11.58 -6.22
C GLN A 130 -20.69 -11.46 -6.44
N ILE A 131 -21.32 -10.44 -5.83
CA ILE A 131 -22.76 -10.17 -6.00
C ILE A 131 -23.04 -9.79 -7.46
N GLN A 132 -22.26 -8.86 -8.03
CA GLN A 132 -22.40 -8.45 -9.43
C GLN A 132 -22.27 -9.65 -10.39
N THR A 133 -21.29 -10.51 -10.15
CA THR A 133 -21.04 -11.72 -10.95
C THR A 133 -22.19 -12.71 -10.83
N MET A 134 -22.66 -12.97 -9.60
CA MET A 134 -23.76 -13.89 -9.32
C MET A 134 -25.06 -13.46 -10.02
N GLU A 135 -25.36 -12.17 -10.05
CA GLU A 135 -26.59 -11.65 -10.66
C GLU A 135 -26.46 -11.38 -12.17
N GLY A 136 -25.27 -11.55 -12.75
CA GLY A 136 -25.02 -11.26 -14.16
C GLY A 136 -25.26 -9.80 -14.55
N ARG A 137 -25.19 -8.87 -13.59
CA ARG A 137 -25.46 -7.45 -13.84
C ARG A 137 -24.22 -6.75 -14.39
N LYS A 138 -24.43 -5.75 -15.25
CA LYS A 138 -23.36 -4.81 -15.62
C LYS A 138 -23.13 -3.84 -14.46
N GLY A 139 -21.87 -3.51 -14.21
CA GLY A 139 -21.49 -2.54 -13.20
C GLY A 139 -20.00 -2.20 -13.28
N PRO A 140 -19.47 -1.45 -12.30
CA PRO A 140 -18.07 -1.05 -12.30
C PRO A 140 -17.15 -2.26 -12.11
N PHE A 141 -15.87 -2.04 -12.39
CA PHE A 141 -14.82 -2.93 -11.90
C PHE A 141 -14.58 -2.61 -10.42
N TRP A 142 -14.89 -3.55 -9.52
CA TRP A 142 -14.92 -3.29 -8.09
C TRP A 142 -13.54 -3.20 -7.44
N LEU A 143 -12.56 -3.96 -7.92
CA LEU A 143 -11.25 -4.12 -7.27
C LEU A 143 -10.28 -3.00 -7.68
N VAL A 144 -10.70 -1.75 -7.46
CA VAL A 144 -9.87 -0.56 -7.70
C VAL A 144 -8.63 -0.52 -6.80
N PRO A 145 -7.53 0.14 -7.23
CA PRO A 145 -6.33 0.25 -6.41
C PRO A 145 -6.57 0.99 -5.09
N ILE A 146 -5.97 0.45 -4.02
CA ILE A 146 -5.95 1.06 -2.70
C ILE A 146 -4.56 1.66 -2.44
N ILE A 147 -4.49 2.96 -2.16
CA ILE A 147 -3.29 3.67 -1.74
C ILE A 147 -3.37 3.85 -0.21
N ALA A 148 -2.35 3.39 0.52
CA ALA A 148 -2.37 3.38 1.98
C ALA A 148 -1.25 4.21 2.62
N ASP A 149 -1.58 4.77 3.77
CA ASP A 149 -0.67 5.53 4.62
C ASP A 149 0.20 4.61 5.48
N GLY A 150 1.50 4.58 5.17
CA GLY A 150 2.52 3.88 5.94
C GLY A 150 3.14 4.69 7.06
N GLU A 151 2.64 5.91 7.32
CA GLU A 151 3.15 6.84 8.32
C GLU A 151 4.66 7.08 8.11
N ALA A 152 5.42 7.23 9.20
CA ALA A 152 6.87 7.18 9.20
C ALA A 152 7.42 5.74 9.37
N GLY A 153 6.62 4.69 9.12
CA GLY A 153 7.04 3.29 9.23
C GLY A 153 7.12 2.72 10.65
N PHE A 154 6.49 3.37 11.65
CA PHE A 154 6.37 2.90 13.05
C PHE A 154 7.70 2.53 13.73
N GLY A 155 8.81 3.12 13.28
CA GLY A 155 10.13 2.87 13.84
C GLY A 155 11.23 2.98 12.80
N GLY A 156 12.12 1.97 12.79
CA GLY A 156 13.27 1.90 11.90
C GLY A 156 13.00 1.17 10.59
N ILE A 157 14.09 0.76 9.92
CA ILE A 157 14.02 0.09 8.61
C ILE A 157 13.29 -1.26 8.66
N LEU A 158 13.45 -2.04 9.73
CA LEU A 158 12.78 -3.35 9.87
C LEU A 158 11.28 -3.19 10.09
N ASN A 159 10.87 -2.17 10.86
CA ASN A 159 9.44 -1.83 11.02
C ASN A 159 8.84 -1.43 9.67
N THR A 160 9.56 -0.63 8.88
CA THR A 160 9.12 -0.21 7.55
C THR A 160 9.00 -1.40 6.58
N PHE A 161 9.96 -2.32 6.62
CA PHE A 161 9.95 -3.56 5.82
C PHE A 161 8.73 -4.44 6.17
N GLU A 162 8.54 -4.76 7.45
CA GLU A 162 7.40 -5.58 7.90
C GLU A 162 6.05 -4.91 7.63
N LEU A 163 5.96 -3.59 7.79
CA LEU A 163 4.74 -2.84 7.46
C LEU A 163 4.43 -2.88 5.96
N THR A 164 5.45 -2.70 5.12
CA THR A 164 5.28 -2.78 3.66
C THR A 164 4.78 -4.17 3.26
N LYS A 165 5.38 -5.22 3.82
CA LYS A 165 4.95 -6.60 3.62
C LYS A 165 3.49 -6.80 4.06
N ALA A 166 3.11 -6.32 5.23
CA ALA A 166 1.74 -6.43 5.73
C ALA A 166 0.71 -5.73 4.81
N PHE A 167 1.06 -4.58 4.23
CA PHE A 167 0.24 -3.90 3.23
C PHE A 167 0.10 -4.70 1.93
N ILE A 168 1.20 -5.27 1.42
CA ILE A 168 1.17 -6.13 0.23
C ILE A 168 0.29 -7.37 0.48
N GLU A 169 0.45 -8.01 1.64
CA GLU A 169 -0.38 -9.15 2.05
C GLU A 169 -1.87 -8.78 2.18
N ALA A 170 -2.16 -7.55 2.65
CA ALA A 170 -3.51 -7.01 2.72
C ALA A 170 -4.08 -6.61 1.34
N GLY A 171 -3.25 -6.52 0.29
CA GLY A 171 -3.66 -6.17 -1.07
C GLY A 171 -3.62 -4.68 -1.39
N ALA A 172 -2.73 -3.90 -0.77
CA ALA A 172 -2.50 -2.50 -1.16
C ALA A 172 -1.85 -2.41 -2.55
N ALA A 173 -2.26 -1.42 -3.34
CA ALA A 173 -1.72 -1.12 -4.66
C ALA A 173 -0.55 -0.12 -4.60
N GLY A 174 -0.60 0.80 -3.63
CA GLY A 174 0.43 1.80 -3.37
C GLY A 174 0.52 2.10 -1.89
N ILE A 175 1.70 2.49 -1.44
CA ILE A 175 1.98 2.86 -0.05
C ILE A 175 2.80 4.14 -0.09
N HIS A 176 2.48 5.11 0.75
CA HIS A 176 3.35 6.26 0.97
C HIS A 176 3.95 6.25 2.37
N TYR A 177 5.15 6.79 2.48
CA TYR A 177 5.89 6.98 3.72
C TYR A 177 6.29 8.45 3.83
N GLU A 178 6.49 8.94 5.05
CA GLU A 178 6.95 10.30 5.31
C GLU A 178 8.27 10.32 6.11
N ASP A 179 8.97 11.45 6.01
CA ASP A 179 10.31 11.69 6.56
C ASP A 179 10.29 12.34 7.95
N GLN A 180 9.20 12.17 8.69
CA GLN A 180 9.13 12.54 10.10
C GLN A 180 9.76 11.47 11.01
N LEU A 181 10.22 11.90 12.18
CA LEU A 181 10.63 10.98 13.24
C LEU A 181 9.41 10.22 13.76
N ALA A 182 9.40 8.90 13.63
CA ALA A 182 8.22 8.07 13.93
C ALA A 182 7.69 8.24 15.37
N SER A 183 8.58 8.39 16.36
CA SER A 183 8.20 8.59 17.77
C SER A 183 7.67 10.00 18.09
N ALA A 184 7.82 10.95 17.17
CA ALA A 184 7.32 12.32 17.28
C ALA A 184 6.53 12.72 16.02
N LYS A 185 5.93 11.74 15.34
CA LYS A 185 5.16 11.97 14.12
C LYS A 185 3.97 12.86 14.43
N LYS A 186 3.63 13.75 13.50
CA LYS A 186 2.39 14.53 13.56
C LYS A 186 1.73 14.63 12.20
N CYS A 187 0.42 14.86 12.19
CA CYS A 187 -0.31 15.29 11.00
C CYS A 187 0.40 16.47 10.29
N GLY A 188 0.42 16.45 8.96
CA GLY A 188 1.09 17.47 8.15
C GLY A 188 0.66 18.91 8.42
N HIS A 189 -0.56 19.11 8.94
CA HIS A 189 -1.14 20.41 9.28
C HIS A 189 -0.89 20.86 10.74
N LEU A 190 -0.24 20.04 11.57
CA LEU A 190 0.08 20.36 12.95
C LEU A 190 1.51 20.95 13.09
N GLY A 191 1.69 21.85 14.04
CA GLY A 191 3.00 22.40 14.39
C GLY A 191 3.89 21.43 15.18
N GLY A 192 5.20 21.66 15.15
CA GLY A 192 6.19 20.87 15.92
C GLY A 192 6.51 19.50 15.32
N LYS A 193 6.49 19.40 13.98
CA LYS A 193 6.99 18.24 13.23
C LYS A 193 8.52 18.17 13.36
N VAL A 194 9.05 16.95 13.44
CA VAL A 194 10.49 16.70 13.52
C VAL A 194 10.88 15.83 12.33
N LEU A 195 11.78 16.33 11.48
CA LEU A 195 12.28 15.59 10.32
C LEU A 195 13.45 14.69 10.70
N VAL A 196 13.57 13.57 10.01
CA VAL A 196 14.79 12.75 10.01
C VAL A 196 15.75 13.23 8.92
N PRO A 197 17.06 12.89 8.98
CA PRO A 197 17.97 13.15 7.88
C PRO A 197 17.49 12.48 6.58
N THR A 198 17.73 13.12 5.43
CA THR A 198 17.37 12.56 4.11
C THR A 198 17.89 11.14 3.90
N SER A 199 19.10 10.84 4.38
CA SER A 199 19.68 9.50 4.31
C SER A 199 18.88 8.44 5.08
N GLU A 200 18.24 8.81 6.19
CA GLU A 200 17.39 7.91 6.95
C GLU A 200 16.10 7.62 6.20
N PHE A 201 15.47 8.65 5.62
CA PHE A 201 14.26 8.45 4.83
C PHE A 201 14.53 7.62 3.56
N ILE A 202 15.67 7.85 2.89
CA ILE A 202 16.12 6.99 1.77
C ILE A 202 16.23 5.53 2.22
N ARG A 203 16.79 5.24 3.41
CA ARG A 203 16.86 3.87 3.94
C ARG A 203 15.48 3.25 4.18
N LYS A 204 14.49 4.03 4.62
CA LYS A 204 13.09 3.57 4.72
C LYS A 204 12.50 3.25 3.34
N LEU A 205 12.72 4.11 2.34
CA LEU A 205 12.26 3.85 0.96
C LEU A 205 12.93 2.61 0.34
N ILE A 206 14.21 2.38 0.63
CA ILE A 206 14.95 1.16 0.24
C ILE A 206 14.31 -0.07 0.90
N ALA A 207 14.03 -0.01 2.21
CA ALA A 207 13.40 -1.09 2.95
C ALA A 207 11.97 -1.37 2.46
N ALA A 208 11.20 -0.35 2.06
CA ALA A 208 9.88 -0.53 1.48
C ALA A 208 9.90 -1.10 0.05
N ARG A 209 11.00 -0.91 -0.71
CA ARG A 209 11.15 -1.47 -2.06
C ARG A 209 11.64 -2.92 -2.04
N LEU A 210 12.44 -3.29 -1.02
CA LEU A 210 13.09 -4.59 -0.85
C LEU A 210 12.06 -5.67 -0.54
#